data_AF-A0A969YQ24-F1
#
_entry.id   AF-A0A969YQ24-F1
#
_cell.length_a   1.000
_cell.length_b   1.000
_cell.length_c   1.000
_cell.angle_alpha   90.00
_cell.angle_beta   90.00
_cell.angle_gamma   90.00
#
_symmetry.space_group_name_H-M   'P 1'
#
loop_
_entity.id
_entity.type
_entity.pdbx_description
1 polymer ?
#
loop_
_entity_poly.entity_id
_entity_poly.type
_entity_poly.pdbx_seq_one_letter_code
_entity_poly.pdbx_strand_id
1 'polypeptide(L)' 'MLFKFLVIMVLFAVPIIPTFWAILDIPKRRFATQRQKMAWLFLVATLPCVGAIVYILFCRRHTEPLETS' A
#
# COMPACT_ATOMS: atom_id res chain seq x y z
N MET A 1 -29.01 14.63 3.01
CA MET A 1 -28.55 13.66 1.99
C MET A 1 -27.08 13.86 1.60
N LEU A 2 -26.65 15.10 1.31
CA LEU A 2 -25.25 15.44 0.96
C LEU A 2 -24.19 14.96 1.97
N PHE A 3 -24.45 15.14 3.26
CA PHE A 3 -23.52 14.73 4.33
C PHE A 3 -23.22 13.21 4.32
N LYS A 4 -24.21 12.38 3.99
CA LYS A 4 -24.02 10.92 3.91
C LYS A 4 -23.05 10.55 2.79
N PHE A 5 -23.14 11.24 1.65
CA PHE A 5 -22.21 11.04 0.53
C PHE A 5 -20.79 11.51 0.85
N LEU A 6 -20.64 12.62 1.57
CA LEU A 6 -19.33 13.09 2.04
C LEU A 6 -18.66 12.09 2.98
N VAL A 7 -19.40 11.57 3.96
CA VAL A 7 -18.87 10.57 4.91
C VAL A 7 -18.45 9.30 4.17
N ILE A 8 -19.26 8.80 3.23
CA ILE A 8 -18.94 7.63 2.41
C ILE A 8 -17.69 7.89 1.56
N MET A 9 -17.60 9.05 0.89
CA MET A 9 -16.43 9.39 0.07
C MET A 9 -15.15 9.40 0.90
N VAL A 10 -15.16 10.03 2.08
CA VAL A 10 -13.99 10.05 2.98
C VAL A 10 -13.66 8.64 3.46
N LEU A 11 -14.67 7.85 3.84
CA LEU A 11 -14.47 6.47 4.32
C LEU A 11 -13.80 5.58 3.27
N PHE A 12 -14.09 5.79 1.98
CA PHE A 12 -13.45 5.07 0.88
C PHE A 12 -12.11 5.69 0.46
N ALA A 13 -11.97 7.01 0.50
CA ALA A 13 -10.73 7.69 0.13
C ALA A 13 -9.59 7.37 1.10
N VAL A 14 -9.87 7.36 2.41
CA VAL A 14 -8.89 7.08 3.47
C VAL A 14 -8.12 5.78 3.26
N PRO A 15 -8.75 4.64 2.92
CA PRO A 15 -8.02 3.41 2.62
C PRO A 15 -7.50 3.29 1.18
N ILE A 16 -8.14 3.93 0.20
CA ILE A 16 -7.74 3.84 -1.21
C ILE A 16 -6.37 4.51 -1.40
N ILE A 17 -6.18 5.70 -0.82
CA ILE A 17 -4.93 6.46 -0.91
C ILE A 17 -3.70 5.64 -0.47
N PRO A 18 -3.64 5.06 0.75
CA PRO A 18 -2.49 4.26 1.19
C PRO A 18 -2.35 2.96 0.39
N THR A 19 -3.44 2.39 -0.14
CA THR A 19 -3.36 1.20 -0.99
C THR A 19 -2.65 1.49 -2.30
N PHE A 20 -3.07 2.53 -3.02
CA PHE A 20 -2.39 2.95 -4.25
C PHE A 20 -0.95 3.36 -3.99
N TRP A 21 -0.72 4.12 -2.92
CA TRP A 21 0.62 4.54 -2.53
C TRP A 21 1.53 3.33 -2.25
N ALA A 22 1.05 2.31 -1.53
CA ALA A 22 1.78 1.09 -1.27
C ALA A 22 2.12 0.32 -2.56
N ILE A 23 1.17 0.19 -3.50
CA ILE A 23 1.41 -0.46 -4.80
C ILE A 23 2.55 0.24 -5.58
N LEU A 24 2.59 1.58 -5.54
CA LEU A 24 3.63 2.36 -6.22
C LEU A 24 4.98 2.37 -5.47
N ASP A 25 4.96 2.20 -4.14
CA ASP A 25 6.15 2.19 -3.28
C ASP A 25 6.87 0.83 -3.31
N ILE A 26 6.15 -0.29 -3.39
CA ILE A 26 6.71 -1.65 -3.47
C ILE A 26 7.78 -1.82 -4.58
N PRO A 27 7.55 -1.45 -5.85
CA PRO A 27 8.58 -1.63 -6.88
C PRO A 27 9.83 -0.78 -6.61
N LYS A 28 9.67 0.37 -5.94
CA LYS A 28 10.74 1.34 -5.62
C LYS A 28 11.57 0.95 -4.40
N ARG A 29 11.21 -0.12 -3.68
CA ARG A 29 11.98 -0.62 -2.55
C ARG A 29 12.81 -1.85 -2.90
N ARG A 30 13.88 -2.03 -2.13
CA ARG A 30 14.76 -3.17 -2.17
C ARG A 30 14.19 -4.28 -1.26
N PHE A 31 13.92 -5.43 -1.88
CA PHE A 31 13.45 -6.63 -1.19
C PHE A 31 14.55 -7.69 -1.24
N ALA A 32 14.58 -8.58 -0.25
CA ALA A 32 15.56 -9.67 -0.22
C ALA A 32 15.38 -10.65 -1.40
N THR A 33 14.17 -10.79 -1.94
CA THR A 33 13.89 -11.66 -3.10
C THR A 33 12.75 -11.09 -3.96
N GLN A 34 12.81 -11.32 -5.28
CA GLN A 34 11.73 -10.94 -6.21
C GLN A 34 10.38 -11.56 -5.84
N ARG A 35 10.36 -12.81 -5.37
CA ARG A 35 9.13 -13.48 -4.91
C ARG A 35 8.46 -12.74 -3.75
N GLN A 36 9.22 -12.21 -2.80
CA GLN A 36 8.68 -11.43 -1.69
C GLN A 36 8.08 -10.12 -2.18
N LYS A 37 8.75 -9.43 -3.11
CA LYS A 37 8.21 -8.21 -3.74
C LYS A 37 6.85 -8.48 -4.40
N MET A 38 6.76 -9.55 -5.19
CA MET A 38 5.50 -9.93 -5.84
C MET A 38 4.41 -10.35 -4.84
N ALA A 39 4.77 -11.08 -3.77
CA ALA A 39 3.83 -11.48 -2.73
C ALA A 39 3.21 -10.27 -2.01
N TRP A 40 4.02 -9.26 -1.68
CA TRP A 40 3.52 -8.02 -1.10
C TRP A 40 2.64 -7.24 -2.06
N LEU A 41 3.02 -7.16 -3.34
CA LEU A 41 2.22 -6.47 -4.35
C LEU A 41 0.87 -7.15 -4.55
N PHE A 42 0.87 -8.49 -4.61
CA PHE A 42 -0.35 -9.29 -4.69
C PHE A 42 -1.23 -9.11 -3.44
N LEU A 43 -0.65 -9.17 -2.25
CA LEU A 43 -1.38 -9.01 -0.99
C LEU A 43 -2.04 -7.63 -0.87
N VAL A 44 -1.32 -6.56 -1.23
CA VAL A 44 -1.86 -5.19 -1.24
C VAL A 44 -2.95 -5.01 -2.30
N ALA A 45 -2.80 -5.64 -3.46
CA ALA A 45 -3.78 -5.56 -4.55
C ALA A 45 -5.07 -6.37 -4.27
N THR A 46 -4.96 -7.57 -3.67
CA THR A 46 -6.10 -8.44 -3.35
C THR A 46 -6.86 -7.98 -2.11
N LEU A 47 -6.15 -7.44 -1.11
CA LEU A 47 -6.74 -6.96 0.14
C LEU A 47 -6.46 -5.45 0.29
N PRO A 48 -7.21 -4.60 -0.43
CA PRO A 48 -7.12 -3.15 -0.25
C PRO A 48 -7.42 -2.78 1.20
N CYS A 49 -6.92 -1.62 1.65
CA CYS A 49 -6.89 -1.20 3.06
C CYS A 49 -5.95 -2.06 3.93
N VAL A 50 -6.30 -3.33 4.15
CA VAL A 50 -5.63 -4.21 5.13
C VAL A 50 -4.22 -4.52 4.66
N GLY A 51 -4.05 -4.91 3.40
CA GLY A 51 -2.75 -5.20 2.84
C GLY A 51 -1.83 -3.97 2.84
N ALA A 52 -2.38 -2.79 2.56
CA ALA A 52 -1.65 -1.53 2.60
C ALA A 52 -1.18 -1.19 4.02
N ILE A 53 -2.05 -1.33 5.02
CA ILE A 53 -1.71 -1.10 6.44
C ILE A 53 -0.60 -2.06 6.87
N VAL A 54 -0.76 -3.35 6.59
CA VAL A 54 0.23 -4.37 6.95
C VAL A 54 1.56 -4.13 6.22
N TYR A 55 1.54 -3.75 4.95
CA TYR A 55 2.73 -3.36 4.20
C TYR A 55 3.45 -2.17 4.83
N ILE A 56 2.73 -1.10 5.15
CA ILE A 56 3.31 0.13 5.72
C ILE A 56 3.91 -0.13 7.12
N LEU A 57 3.24 -0.93 7.96
CA LEU A 57 3.67 -1.19 9.33
C LEU A 57 4.83 -2.18 9.41
N PHE A 58 4.77 -3.28 8.63
CA PHE A 58 5.74 -4.36 8.73
C PHE A 58 6.78 -4.31 7.61
N CYS A 59 6.37 -4.30 6.34
CA CYS A 59 7.31 -4.41 5.23
C CYS A 59 8.16 -3.15 5.02
N ARG A 60 7.52 -1.97 5.03
CA ARG A 60 8.17 -0.69 4.70
C ARG A 60 9.31 -0.36 5.67
N ARG A 61 9.17 -0.73 6.94
CA ARG A 61 10.18 -0.50 7.98
C ARG A 61 11.41 -1.39 7.83
N HIS A 62 11.29 -2.52 7.14
CA HIS A 62 12.36 -3.48 6.90
C HIS A 62 12.92 -3.41 5.47
N THR A 63 12.49 -2.44 4.65
CA THR A 63 12.90 -2.32 3.26
C THR A 63 13.41 -0.91 2.94
N GLU A 64 14.58 -0.85 2.31
CA GLU A 64 15.23 0.40 1.93
C GLU A 64 14.69 0.90 0.58
N PRO A 65 14.53 2.23 0.41
CA PRO A 65 14.28 2.79 -0.92
C PRO A 65 15.47 2.50 -1.84
N LEU A 66 15.20 2.22 -3.11
CA LEU A 66 16.26 2.13 -4.11
C LEU A 66 16.81 3.56 -4.33
N GLU A 67 18.05 3.83 -3.94
CA GLU A 67 18.71 5.08 -4.28
C GLU A 67 18.84 5.17 -5.81
N THR A 68 18.16 6.15 -6.40
CA THR A 68 18.36 6.53 -7.79
C THR A 68 19.62 7.39 -7.85
N SER A 69 20.77 6.75 -8.07
CA SER A 69 22.00 7.46 -8.50
C SER A 69 21.82 8.12 -9.86
#